data_AF-A0A256Z0U0-F1
#
_entry.id   AF-A0A256Z0U0-F1
#
_cell.length_a   1.000
_cell.length_b   1.000
_cell.length_c   1.000
_cell.angle_alpha   90.00
_cell.angle_beta   90.00
_cell.angle_gamma   90.00
#
_symmetry.space_group_name_H-M   'P 1'
#
loop_
_entity.id
_entity.type
_entity.pdbx_description
1 polymer ?
#
loop_
_entity_poly.entity_id
_entity_poly.type
_entity_poly.pdbx_seq_one_letter_code
_entity_poly.pdbx_strand_id
1 'polypeptide(L)'
;MSFRASMENEDDDRIGVPCEHEETHPDKSIWVKPSPSERIHSPAQRRPYCKYCGRIKYTGSARAKKMGFYINVLKELQRKVEVLYRRKRTNHRLTKVQIRLILKELESDEDFRDRFSNNRYNQWTHFKEVVGRYCGIDEELMEQVLRELKG
;
A
#
# COMPACT_ATOMS: atom_id res chain seq x y z
N MET A 1 45.83 18.61 26.92
CA MET A 1 44.96 19.20 25.88
C MET A 1 43.84 18.22 25.62
N SER A 2 42.68 18.55 26.17
CA SER A 2 41.39 17.86 26.04
C SER A 2 40.66 18.50 24.87
N PHE A 3 40.08 17.71 23.98
CA PHE A 3 38.83 18.03 23.26
C PHE A 3 38.23 16.70 22.78
N ARG A 4 37.58 16.01 23.71
CA ARG A 4 36.65 14.91 23.41
C ARG A 4 35.30 15.58 23.17
N ALA A 5 34.90 15.74 21.92
CA ALA A 5 33.56 16.20 21.58
C ALA A 5 32.61 15.02 21.81
N SER A 6 31.95 15.02 22.96
CA SER A 6 30.77 14.20 23.23
C SER A 6 29.63 14.70 22.33
N MET A 7 29.36 13.99 21.25
CA MET A 7 28.04 14.01 20.62
C MET A 7 27.30 12.79 21.16
N GLU A 8 26.56 13.03 22.23
CA GLU A 8 25.44 12.19 22.63
C GLU A 8 24.43 12.26 21.48
N ASN A 9 24.52 11.33 20.54
CA ASN A 9 23.41 11.07 19.64
C ASN A 9 22.39 10.31 20.48
N GLU A 10 21.46 11.06 21.04
CA GLU A 10 20.18 10.54 21.51
C GLU A 10 19.61 9.70 20.38
N ASP A 11 19.55 8.38 20.60
CA ASP A 11 18.83 7.44 19.76
C ASP A 11 17.38 7.98 19.60
N ASP A 12 17.09 8.52 18.42
CA ASP A 12 15.76 9.03 18.05
C ASP A 12 14.79 7.84 17.97
N ASP A 13 14.21 7.51 19.12
CA ASP A 13 13.12 6.55 19.37
C ASP A 13 11.80 6.96 18.66
N ARG A 14 11.88 7.44 17.41
CA ARG A 14 10.71 7.67 16.53
C ARG A 14 10.38 6.47 15.65
N ILE A 15 10.72 5.27 16.10
CA ILE A 15 10.19 4.04 15.49
C ILE A 15 8.72 3.92 15.93
N GLY A 16 7.80 4.48 15.13
CA GLY A 16 6.37 4.16 15.25
C GLY A 16 5.37 5.31 15.06
N VAL A 17 5.77 6.51 14.64
CA VAL A 17 4.80 7.57 14.29
C VAL A 17 4.66 7.65 12.76
N PRO A 18 3.50 7.28 12.20
CA PRO A 18 3.23 7.47 10.78
C PRO A 18 3.37 8.95 10.39
N CYS A 19 4.15 9.23 9.34
CA CYS A 19 4.33 10.59 8.84
C CYS A 19 3.02 11.11 8.22
N GLU A 20 2.55 12.29 8.63
CA GLU A 20 1.36 12.94 8.02
C GLU A 20 1.59 13.50 6.61
N HIS A 21 2.85 13.47 6.16
CA HIS A 21 3.36 13.99 4.90
C HIS A 21 3.02 15.46 4.61
N GLU A 22 4.05 16.31 4.71
CA GLU A 22 3.98 17.66 4.15
C GLU A 22 4.89 17.78 2.93
N GLU A 23 4.27 18.17 1.82
CA GLU A 23 4.90 18.27 0.50
C GLU A 23 5.86 19.46 0.43
N THR A 24 7.04 19.24 -0.17
CA THR A 24 7.96 20.32 -0.51
C THR A 24 7.40 21.25 -1.57
N HIS A 25 7.72 22.53 -1.48
CA HIS A 25 7.39 23.50 -2.53
C HIS A 25 8.00 23.08 -3.89
N PRO A 26 7.33 23.36 -5.03
CA PRO A 26 7.75 22.87 -6.35
C PRO A 26 9.19 23.23 -6.76
N ASP A 27 9.71 24.37 -6.30
CA ASP A 27 11.09 24.82 -6.54
C ASP A 27 12.14 23.88 -5.94
N LYS A 28 11.83 23.22 -4.82
CA LYS A 28 12.68 22.25 -4.12
C LYS A 28 12.51 20.81 -4.63
N SER A 29 11.65 20.58 -5.63
CA SER A 29 11.43 19.24 -6.19
C SER A 29 12.71 18.66 -6.78
N ILE A 30 12.93 17.37 -6.53
CA ILE A 30 14.11 16.62 -6.98
C ILE A 30 13.85 15.90 -8.29
N TRP A 31 14.90 15.67 -9.08
CA TRP A 31 14.81 14.87 -10.30
C TRP A 31 14.84 13.39 -9.97
N VAL A 32 13.79 12.68 -10.38
CA VAL A 32 13.63 11.25 -10.11
C VAL A 32 13.57 10.51 -11.44
N LYS A 33 14.33 9.43 -11.54
CA LYS A 33 14.25 8.52 -12.70
C LYS A 33 12.87 7.87 -12.73
N PRO A 34 12.32 7.57 -13.92
CA PRO A 34 11.05 6.86 -14.00
C PRO A 34 11.13 5.54 -13.25
N SER A 35 10.07 5.19 -12.52
CA SER A 35 9.96 3.86 -11.94
C SER A 35 9.73 2.82 -13.05
N PRO A 36 10.00 1.52 -12.82
CA PRO A 36 9.67 0.47 -13.80
C PRO A 36 8.19 0.38 -14.16
N SER A 37 7.30 0.86 -13.27
CA SER A 37 5.85 0.96 -13.53
C SER A 37 5.48 2.13 -14.43
N GLU A 38 6.42 3.04 -14.69
CA GLU A 38 6.31 4.14 -15.64
C GLU A 38 6.94 3.72 -16.97
N ARG A 39 6.54 4.32 -18.09
CA ARG A 39 7.03 3.88 -19.41
C ARG A 39 8.56 3.95 -19.42
N ILE A 40 9.23 2.88 -19.85
CA ILE A 40 10.70 2.68 -19.81
C ILE A 40 11.48 3.84 -20.47
N HIS A 41 10.85 4.59 -21.38
CA HIS A 41 11.43 5.74 -22.07
C HIS A 41 10.93 7.11 -21.57
N SER A 42 10.26 7.17 -20.43
CA SER A 42 9.86 8.45 -19.85
C SER A 42 11.10 9.25 -19.44
N PRO A 43 11.13 10.57 -19.70
CA PRO A 43 12.20 11.41 -19.17
C PRO A 43 12.14 11.42 -17.63
N ALA A 44 13.28 11.73 -17.00
CA ALA A 44 13.28 12.02 -15.57
C ALA A 44 12.28 13.15 -15.26
N GLN A 45 11.60 13.05 -14.12
CA GLN A 45 10.57 14.00 -13.73
C GLN A 45 10.96 14.69 -12.43
N ARG A 46 10.66 15.99 -12.32
CA ARG A 46 10.72 16.67 -11.04
C ARG A 46 9.58 16.19 -10.17
N ARG A 47 9.89 15.68 -8.99
CA ARG A 47 8.91 15.20 -8.02
C ARG A 47 9.08 15.90 -6.68
N PRO A 48 7.99 16.33 -6.07
CA PRO A 48 8.01 16.79 -4.70
C PRO A 48 8.18 15.58 -3.77
N TYR A 49 8.68 15.84 -2.58
CA TYR A 49 8.90 14.85 -1.55
C TYR A 49 8.36 15.36 -0.21
N CYS A 50 8.28 14.48 0.78
CA CYS A 50 7.90 14.88 2.12
C CYS A 50 9.09 15.54 2.83
N LYS A 51 8.89 16.77 3.34
CA LYS A 51 9.95 17.50 4.06
C LYS A 51 10.41 16.85 5.37
N TYR A 52 9.63 15.92 5.92
CA TYR A 52 9.91 15.24 7.19
C TYR A 52 10.55 13.86 7.01
N CYS A 53 9.99 13.01 6.13
CA CYS A 53 10.44 11.62 5.98
C CYS A 53 11.15 11.33 4.65
N GLY A 54 11.30 12.32 3.77
CA GLY A 54 12.02 12.18 2.50
C GLY A 54 11.31 11.34 1.42
N ARG A 55 10.16 10.71 1.73
CA ARG A 55 9.41 9.91 0.76
C ARG A 55 8.99 10.77 -0.44
N ILE A 56 9.10 10.21 -1.63
CA ILE A 56 8.80 10.93 -2.89
C ILE A 56 7.33 10.78 -3.22
N LYS A 57 6.65 11.88 -3.54
CA LYS A 57 5.23 11.86 -3.88
C LYS A 57 4.99 11.05 -5.15
N TYR A 58 3.99 10.17 -5.11
CA TYR A 58 3.47 9.53 -6.30
C TYR A 58 2.64 10.53 -7.12
N THR A 59 3.08 10.80 -8.35
CA THR A 59 2.45 11.78 -9.27
C THR A 59 1.60 11.13 -10.37
N GLY A 60 1.57 9.80 -10.45
CA GLY A 60 0.81 9.07 -11.46
C GLY A 60 -0.70 9.07 -11.23
N SER A 61 -1.45 8.60 -12.22
CA SER A 61 -2.92 8.56 -12.19
C SER A 61 -3.48 7.46 -11.28
N ALA A 62 -2.73 6.38 -11.06
CA ALA A 62 -3.15 5.24 -10.25
C ALA A 62 -2.90 5.49 -8.75
N ARG A 63 -3.51 6.55 -8.19
CA ARG A 63 -3.33 6.93 -6.79
C ARG A 63 -3.75 5.83 -5.81
N ALA A 64 -2.95 5.66 -4.76
CA ALA A 64 -3.23 4.77 -3.65
C ALA A 64 -4.62 5.03 -3.02
N LYS A 65 -5.25 3.97 -2.54
CA LYS A 65 -6.58 3.95 -1.93
C LYS A 65 -6.49 3.87 -0.41
N LYS A 66 -7.53 4.37 0.26
CA LYS A 66 -7.70 4.26 1.72
C LYS A 66 -8.05 2.82 2.11
N MET A 67 -7.83 2.46 3.38
CA MET A 67 -8.20 1.14 3.92
C MET A 67 -9.66 0.76 3.65
N GLY A 68 -10.58 1.72 3.72
CA GLY A 68 -12.01 1.50 3.41
C GLY A 68 -12.28 0.91 2.02
N PHE A 69 -11.44 1.20 1.02
CA PHE A 69 -11.53 0.56 -0.29
C PHE A 69 -11.28 -0.96 -0.18
N TYR A 70 -10.20 -1.36 0.49
CA TYR A 70 -9.83 -2.76 0.66
C TYR A 70 -10.80 -3.52 1.57
N ILE A 71 -11.39 -2.86 2.57
CA ILE A 71 -12.50 -3.41 3.35
C ILE A 71 -13.68 -3.77 2.43
N ASN A 72 -14.04 -2.90 1.49
CA ASN A 72 -15.12 -3.18 0.54
C ASN A 72 -14.76 -4.32 -0.41
N VAL A 73 -13.50 -4.37 -0.89
CA VAL A 73 -13.01 -5.52 -1.68
C VAL A 73 -13.17 -6.83 -0.91
N LEU A 74 -12.75 -6.89 0.36
CA LEU A 74 -12.87 -8.10 1.19
C LEU A 74 -14.33 -8.51 1.42
N LYS A 75 -15.24 -7.56 1.59
CA LYS A 75 -16.68 -7.83 1.72
C LYS A 75 -17.24 -8.47 0.44
N GLU A 76 -16.92 -7.93 -0.72
CA GLU A 76 -17.36 -8.49 -2.00
C GLU A 76 -16.72 -9.86 -2.29
N LEU A 77 -15.43 -10.02 -1.98
CA LEU A 77 -14.75 -11.31 -2.07
C LEU A 77 -15.43 -12.34 -1.17
N GLN A 78 -15.72 -12.00 0.08
CA GLN A 78 -16.42 -12.89 1.00
C GLN A 78 -17.77 -13.34 0.43
N ARG A 79 -18.57 -12.40 -0.08
CA ARG A 79 -19.86 -12.70 -0.68
C ARG A 79 -19.74 -13.66 -1.86
N LYS A 80 -18.79 -13.43 -2.77
CA LYS A 80 -18.59 -14.29 -3.95
C LYS A 80 -18.07 -15.67 -3.58
N VAL A 81 -17.05 -15.75 -2.73
CA VAL A 81 -16.49 -17.03 -2.27
C VAL A 81 -17.57 -17.85 -1.57
N GLU A 82 -18.41 -17.24 -0.75
CA GLU A 82 -19.52 -17.93 -0.08
C GLU A 82 -20.54 -18.50 -1.09
N VAL A 83 -20.86 -17.77 -2.17
CA VAL A 83 -21.72 -18.28 -3.25
C VAL A 83 -21.06 -19.48 -3.97
N LEU A 84 -19.77 -19.37 -4.30
CA LEU A 84 -19.02 -20.45 -4.95
C LEU A 84 -18.92 -21.69 -4.05
N TYR A 85 -18.72 -21.48 -2.76
CA TYR A 85 -18.67 -22.55 -1.75
C TYR A 85 -20.01 -23.29 -1.66
N ARG A 86 -21.13 -22.57 -1.55
CA ARG A 86 -22.48 -23.16 -1.52
C ARG A 86 -22.80 -23.95 -2.79
N ARG A 87 -22.29 -23.50 -3.93
CA ARG A 87 -22.42 -24.18 -5.23
C ARG A 87 -21.42 -25.34 -5.42
N LYS A 88 -20.59 -25.65 -4.42
CA LYS A 88 -19.53 -26.66 -4.48
C LYS A 88 -18.54 -26.43 -5.63
N ARG A 89 -18.29 -25.17 -5.99
CA ARG A 89 -17.31 -24.75 -7.02
C ARG A 89 -15.94 -24.40 -6.44
N THR A 90 -15.86 -24.24 -5.12
CA THR A 90 -14.62 -24.08 -4.36
C THR A 90 -14.77 -24.71 -2.99
N ASN A 91 -13.67 -25.18 -2.42
CA ASN A 91 -13.60 -25.64 -1.03
C ASN A 91 -13.11 -24.53 -0.09
N HIS A 92 -12.73 -23.38 -0.62
CA HIS A 92 -12.24 -22.25 0.17
C HIS A 92 -13.40 -21.39 0.68
N ARG A 93 -13.17 -20.78 1.85
CA ARG A 93 -14.07 -19.80 2.46
C ARG A 93 -13.24 -18.62 2.96
N LEU A 94 -13.86 -17.45 2.97
CA LEU A 94 -13.30 -16.27 3.59
C LEU A 94 -14.05 -16.00 4.90
N THR A 95 -13.53 -16.55 5.99
CA THR A 95 -14.14 -16.44 7.32
C THR A 95 -13.94 -15.04 7.92
N LYS A 96 -14.78 -14.68 8.90
CA LYS A 96 -14.63 -13.41 9.64
C LYS A 96 -13.25 -13.29 10.32
N VAL A 97 -12.70 -14.42 10.79
CA VAL A 97 -11.37 -14.45 11.44
C VAL A 97 -10.28 -14.12 10.42
N GLN A 98 -10.28 -14.77 9.24
CA GLN A 98 -9.31 -14.46 8.17
C GLN A 98 -9.39 -13.00 7.73
N ILE A 99 -10.60 -12.46 7.54
CA ILE A 99 -10.78 -11.03 7.20
C ILE A 99 -10.16 -10.13 8.26
N ARG A 100 -10.35 -10.43 9.55
CA ARG A 100 -9.77 -9.65 10.64
C ARG A 100 -8.24 -9.73 10.65
N LEU A 101 -7.66 -10.89 10.39
CA LEU A 101 -6.21 -11.07 10.30
C LEU A 101 -5.62 -10.30 9.11
N ILE A 102 -6.23 -10.43 7.93
CA ILE A 102 -5.85 -9.67 6.72
C ILE A 102 -5.87 -8.17 7.01
N LEU A 103 -6.97 -7.65 7.57
CA LEU A 103 -7.08 -6.22 7.86
C LEU A 103 -6.05 -5.75 8.87
N LYS A 104 -5.81 -6.53 9.93
CA LYS A 104 -4.80 -6.20 10.94
C LYS A 104 -3.39 -6.11 10.33
N GLU A 105 -3.04 -7.04 9.44
CA GLU A 105 -1.74 -7.04 8.75
C GLU A 105 -1.60 -5.81 7.84
N LEU A 106 -2.60 -5.52 7.02
CA LEU A 106 -2.61 -4.34 6.16
C LEU A 106 -2.61 -3.02 6.95
N GLU A 107 -3.26 -2.99 8.12
CA GLU A 107 -3.27 -1.83 9.01
C GLU A 107 -1.93 -1.62 9.72
N SER A 108 -1.18 -2.69 9.98
CA SER A 108 0.16 -2.58 10.57
C SER A 108 1.23 -2.17 9.56
N ASP A 109 0.98 -2.34 8.26
CA ASP A 109 1.92 -1.97 7.21
C ASP A 109 1.82 -0.45 6.90
N GLU A 110 2.88 0.30 7.23
CA GLU A 110 2.97 1.74 6.96
C GLU A 110 3.08 2.05 5.46
N ASP A 111 3.80 1.23 4.70
CA ASP A 111 3.98 1.43 3.26
C ASP A 111 2.69 1.19 2.52
N PHE A 112 1.91 0.18 2.92
CA PHE A 112 0.58 -0.06 2.37
C PHE A 112 -0.36 1.13 2.62
N ARG A 113 -0.31 1.73 3.81
CA ARG A 113 -1.21 2.83 4.19
C ARG A 113 -0.78 4.19 3.66
N ASP A 114 0.49 4.36 3.31
CA ASP A 114 1.02 5.60 2.76
C ASP A 114 0.36 5.92 1.40
N ARG A 115 -0.47 6.95 1.36
CA ARG A 115 -1.11 7.42 0.10
C ARG A 115 -0.35 8.54 -0.58
N PHE A 116 0.73 9.03 0.03
CA PHE A 116 1.58 10.08 -0.49
C PHE A 116 2.59 9.51 -1.49
N SER A 117 3.33 8.46 -1.13
CA SER A 117 4.35 7.86 -2.01
C SER A 117 3.94 6.55 -2.67
N ASN A 118 2.94 5.85 -2.14
CA ASN A 118 2.49 4.58 -2.73
C ASN A 118 1.50 4.80 -3.89
N ASN A 119 1.25 3.74 -4.65
CA ASN A 119 0.31 3.71 -5.75
C ASN A 119 -0.63 2.49 -5.66
N ARG A 120 -1.75 2.56 -6.38
CA ARG A 120 -2.80 1.53 -6.35
C ARG A 120 -2.31 0.17 -6.86
N TYR A 121 -1.37 0.13 -7.80
CA TYR A 121 -0.85 -1.13 -8.32
C TYR A 121 -0.04 -1.87 -7.25
N ASN A 122 0.92 -1.18 -6.62
CA ASN A 122 1.72 -1.72 -5.53
C ASN A 122 0.83 -2.16 -4.35
N GLN A 123 -0.12 -1.31 -3.94
CA GLN A 123 -1.07 -1.72 -2.90
C GLN A 123 -1.90 -2.94 -3.32
N TRP A 124 -2.33 -3.04 -4.59
CA TRP A 124 -3.10 -4.19 -5.05
C TRP A 124 -2.28 -5.48 -5.04
N THR A 125 -1.04 -5.43 -5.52
CA THR A 125 -0.11 -6.56 -5.46
C THR A 125 0.09 -7.03 -4.02
N HIS A 126 0.42 -6.10 -3.11
CA HIS A 126 0.58 -6.43 -1.69
C HIS A 126 -0.71 -6.97 -1.06
N PHE A 127 -1.87 -6.39 -1.39
CA PHE A 127 -3.16 -6.89 -0.93
C PHE A 127 -3.40 -8.34 -1.35
N LYS A 128 -3.10 -8.71 -2.60
CA LYS A 128 -3.24 -10.09 -3.09
C LYS A 128 -2.31 -11.04 -2.33
N GLU A 129 -1.06 -10.62 -2.09
CA GLU A 129 -0.10 -11.41 -1.30
C GLU A 129 -0.62 -11.68 0.12
N VAL A 130 -1.09 -10.65 0.82
CA VAL A 130 -1.65 -10.78 2.17
C VAL A 130 -2.88 -11.69 2.15
N VAL A 131 -3.83 -11.46 1.25
CA VAL A 131 -5.04 -12.30 1.13
C VAL A 131 -4.65 -13.75 0.84
N GLY A 132 -3.71 -13.99 -0.07
CA GLY A 132 -3.19 -15.31 -0.42
C GLY A 132 -2.59 -16.07 0.76
N ARG A 133 -1.90 -15.37 1.68
CA ARG A 133 -1.37 -15.97 2.93
C ARG A 133 -2.47 -16.53 3.84
N TYR A 134 -3.61 -15.84 3.93
CA TYR A 134 -4.70 -16.24 4.84
C TYR A 134 -5.75 -17.13 4.19
N CYS A 135 -5.86 -17.11 2.87
CA CYS A 135 -6.82 -17.92 2.12
C CYS A 135 -6.32 -18.20 0.71
N GLY A 136 -6.43 -19.46 0.26
CA GLY A 136 -6.12 -19.88 -1.11
C GLY A 136 -7.18 -19.46 -2.13
N ILE A 137 -7.65 -18.21 -2.06
CA ILE A 137 -8.57 -17.66 -3.06
C ILE A 137 -7.80 -17.42 -4.34
N ASP A 138 -8.38 -17.83 -5.47
CA ASP A 138 -7.83 -17.61 -6.80
C ASP A 138 -7.64 -16.11 -7.10
N GLU A 139 -6.48 -15.75 -7.64
CA GLU A 139 -6.19 -14.37 -8.05
C GLU A 139 -7.18 -13.84 -9.10
N GLU A 140 -7.67 -14.68 -10.01
CA GLU A 140 -8.65 -14.31 -11.03
C GLU A 140 -9.94 -13.80 -10.39
N LEU A 141 -10.38 -14.42 -9.29
CA LEU A 141 -11.55 -13.97 -8.54
C LEU A 141 -11.32 -12.60 -7.91
N MET A 142 -10.12 -12.36 -7.39
CA MET A 142 -9.72 -11.04 -6.86
C MET A 142 -9.72 -9.97 -7.95
N GLU A 143 -9.18 -10.28 -9.12
CA GLU A 143 -9.20 -9.37 -10.26
C GLU A 143 -10.64 -9.11 -10.76
N GLN A 144 -11.51 -10.12 -10.75
CA GLN A 144 -12.92 -9.96 -11.12
C GLN A 144 -13.64 -9.00 -10.16
N VAL A 145 -13.48 -9.17 -8.84
CA VAL A 145 -14.07 -8.26 -7.84
C VAL A 145 -13.55 -6.84 -8.04
N LEU A 146 -12.25 -6.68 -8.30
CA LEU A 146 -11.66 -5.37 -8.54
C LEU A 146 -12.24 -4.68 -9.77
N ARG A 147 -12.51 -5.42 -10.86
CA ARG A 147 -13.15 -4.88 -12.06
C ARG A 147 -14.57 -4.39 -11.80
N GLU A 148 -15.35 -5.16 -11.05
CA GLU A 148 -16.74 -4.81 -10.71
C GLU A 148 -16.85 -3.59 -9.78
N LEU A 149 -15.88 -3.39 -8.88
CA LEU A 149 -15.81 -2.21 -8.02
C LEU A 149 -15.28 -0.94 -8.73
N LYS A 150 -14.74 -1.08 -9.93
CA LYS A 150 -14.26 0.03 -10.77
C LYS A 150 -15.30 0.52 -11.78
N GLY A 151 -16.40 -0.23 -11.97
CA GLY A 151 -17.59 0.21 -12.69
C GLY A 151 -18.41 1.18 -11.86
#